data_AF-A0A851ISS7-F1
#
_entry.id   AF-A0A851ISS7-F1
#
_cell.length_a   1.000
_cell.length_b   1.000
_cell.length_c   1.000
_cell.angle_alpha   90.00
_cell.angle_beta   90.00
_cell.angle_gamma   90.00
#
_symmetry.space_group_name_H-M   'P 1'
#
loop_
_entity.id
_entity.type
_entity.pdbx_description
1 polymer ?
#
loop_
_entity_poly.entity_id
_entity_poly.type
_entity_poly.pdbx_seq_one_letter_code
_entity_poly.pdbx_strand_id
1 'polypeptide(L)'
;MLNKKMNIILLFLFIFMAGCDKKGSEAKEKRDNPENIQSKTAKENIFSNNSIEKIIEIFSKKSKSNKVSIENFEKLTYENKNYYYAKIHSRGNAVYALDYSGLSATSIFLKVNNVNGANLGIIENMVVNLIQVSDENIKDSEARAIYTKILSNLGEKELSSLLTYTNGIIYGIRIDPATGELIFFARESEDEKAVTSIPKLNFIDKKKISEKALTKLGESN
;
A
#
# COMPACT_ATOMS: atom_id res chain seq x y z
N MET A 1 -31.42 -22.74 -60.48
CA MET A 1 -31.09 -21.73 -59.45
C MET A 1 -29.59 -21.71 -59.26
N LEU A 2 -28.99 -20.55 -59.56
CA LEU A 2 -27.55 -20.29 -59.51
C LEU A 2 -27.18 -19.80 -58.11
N ASN A 3 -26.34 -20.54 -57.37
CA ASN A 3 -25.57 -20.02 -56.22
C ASN A 3 -24.11 -20.38 -56.50
N LYS A 4 -23.38 -19.58 -57.28
CA LYS A 4 -22.63 -18.35 -56.93
C LYS A 4 -21.32 -18.67 -56.19
N LYS A 5 -20.26 -18.77 -57.02
CA LYS A 5 -18.80 -18.64 -56.75
C LYS A 5 -18.14 -19.85 -56.08
N MET A 6 -17.50 -20.78 -56.81
CA MET A 6 -16.26 -20.67 -57.60
C MET A 6 -15.08 -20.28 -56.69
N ASN A 7 -14.25 -21.26 -56.28
CA ASN A 7 -12.87 -21.51 -56.78
C ASN A 7 -11.85 -20.49 -56.20
N ILE A 8 -10.58 -20.74 -55.89
CA ILE A 8 -9.62 -21.74 -56.37
C ILE A 8 -8.33 -21.47 -55.56
N ILE A 9 -7.61 -22.54 -55.19
CA ILE A 9 -6.13 -22.68 -55.24
C ILE A 9 -5.31 -21.72 -54.33
N LEU A 10 -4.67 -22.24 -53.29
CA LEU A 10 -3.32 -22.81 -53.27
C LEU A 10 -2.23 -21.80 -53.70
N LEU A 11 -1.09 -21.88 -53.01
CA LEU A 11 0.22 -21.39 -53.44
C LEU A 11 0.48 -19.89 -53.20
N PHE A 12 1.18 -19.58 -52.10
CA PHE A 12 2.37 -18.72 -52.13
C PHE A 12 3.26 -19.05 -50.93
N LEU A 13 3.82 -20.26 -50.97
CA LEU A 13 5.10 -20.58 -50.35
C LEU A 13 6.19 -20.14 -51.32
N PHE A 14 7.27 -19.57 -50.77
CA PHE A 14 8.52 -19.18 -51.43
C PHE A 14 8.46 -18.00 -52.39
N ILE A 15 8.73 -16.81 -51.84
CA ILE A 15 9.49 -15.79 -52.57
C ILE A 15 10.92 -15.77 -52.00
N PHE A 16 11.77 -16.49 -52.71
CA PHE A 16 13.18 -16.20 -53.01
C PHE A 16 14.14 -15.88 -51.85
N MET A 17 14.86 -16.94 -51.45
CA MET A 17 16.31 -16.82 -51.26
C MET A 17 16.97 -16.64 -52.65
N ALA A 18 17.59 -15.49 -52.88
CA ALA A 18 18.86 -15.29 -53.58
C ALA A 18 19.07 -13.78 -53.85
N GLY A 19 20.10 -13.18 -53.26
CA GLY A 19 20.45 -11.80 -53.54
C GLY A 19 21.63 -11.26 -52.73
N CYS A 20 22.81 -11.80 -53.00
CA CYS A 20 24.15 -11.21 -52.92
C CYS A 20 24.59 -10.36 -51.69
N ASP A 21 25.71 -10.81 -51.13
CA ASP A 21 26.71 -10.01 -50.42
C ASP A 21 26.89 -8.60 -50.99
N LYS A 22 26.73 -7.61 -50.11
CA LYS A 22 27.44 -6.33 -50.24
C LYS A 22 27.70 -5.75 -48.85
N LYS A 23 28.99 -5.71 -48.50
CA LYS A 23 29.53 -4.86 -47.42
C LYS A 23 29.04 -3.43 -47.62
N GLY A 24 28.32 -2.91 -46.64
CA GLY A 24 27.86 -1.53 -46.56
C GLY A 24 27.53 -1.21 -45.11
N SER A 25 28.33 -0.33 -44.52
CA SER A 25 28.14 0.27 -43.21
C SER A 25 26.81 1.01 -43.13
N GLU A 26 26.00 0.77 -42.10
CA GLU A 26 24.98 1.73 -41.68
C GLU A 26 24.58 1.51 -40.21
N ALA A 27 24.33 2.64 -39.55
CA ALA A 27 24.21 2.79 -38.11
C ALA A 27 23.10 1.92 -37.50
N LYS A 28 23.38 1.37 -36.31
CA LYS A 28 22.34 0.79 -35.44
C LYS A 28 21.42 1.91 -34.97
N GLU A 29 20.37 2.17 -35.73
CA GLU A 29 19.19 2.88 -35.26
C GLU A 29 18.57 2.03 -34.14
N LYS A 30 18.69 2.52 -32.90
CA LYS A 30 17.95 1.96 -31.76
C LYS A 30 16.48 2.18 -32.05
N ARG A 31 15.77 1.12 -32.44
CA ARG A 31 14.32 1.08 -32.37
C ARG A 31 13.95 1.15 -30.89
N ASP A 32 13.63 2.34 -30.42
CA ASP A 32 13.00 2.53 -29.13
C ASP A 32 11.64 1.82 -29.16
N ASN A 33 11.55 0.69 -28.47
CA ASN A 33 10.30 -0.02 -28.27
C ASN A 33 9.39 0.87 -27.39
N PRO A 34 8.24 1.38 -27.89
CA PRO A 34 7.37 2.24 -27.09
C PRO A 34 6.76 1.53 -25.88
N GLU A 35 6.80 0.20 -25.83
CA GLU A 35 6.32 -0.60 -24.68
C GLU A 35 7.16 -0.41 -23.40
N ASN A 36 8.41 0.04 -23.51
CA ASN A 36 9.28 0.22 -22.33
C ASN A 36 9.04 1.58 -21.63
N ILE A 37 8.49 2.57 -22.34
CA ILE A 37 8.21 3.90 -21.77
C ILE A 37 6.94 3.87 -20.90
N GLN A 38 5.94 3.08 -21.28
CA GLN A 38 4.73 2.89 -20.45
C GLN A 38 4.98 2.12 -19.16
N SER A 39 6.00 1.25 -19.12
CA SER A 39 6.37 0.53 -17.89
C SER A 39 7.16 1.38 -16.89
N LYS A 40 7.78 2.48 -17.35
CA LYS A 40 8.69 3.32 -16.58
C LYS A 40 8.05 4.55 -15.95
N THR A 41 6.84 4.93 -16.34
CA THR A 41 5.95 5.68 -15.44
C THR A 41 5.41 4.68 -14.42
N ALA A 42 6.30 4.18 -13.55
CA ALA A 42 5.92 3.39 -12.38
C ALA A 42 4.73 4.08 -11.73
N LYS A 43 3.72 3.32 -11.28
CA LYS A 43 2.46 3.85 -10.73
C LYS A 43 2.75 4.86 -9.61
N GLU A 44 3.01 6.12 -9.93
CA GLU A 44 3.45 7.17 -8.99
C GLU A 44 2.35 7.50 -7.99
N ASN A 45 1.11 7.11 -8.30
CA ASN A 45 -0.02 7.16 -7.39
C ASN A 45 0.10 6.14 -6.25
N ILE A 46 0.83 5.03 -6.44
CA ILE A 46 0.98 3.97 -5.43
C ILE A 46 2.10 4.33 -4.46
N PHE A 47 1.80 4.28 -3.16
CA PHE A 47 2.69 4.76 -2.10
C PHE A 47 4.10 4.16 -2.13
N SER A 48 4.25 2.87 -2.44
CA SER A 48 5.54 2.17 -2.44
C SER A 48 6.51 2.66 -3.51
N ASN A 49 6.01 3.29 -4.58
CA ASN A 49 6.80 3.89 -5.65
C ASN A 49 7.23 5.33 -5.34
N ASN A 50 6.92 5.83 -4.15
CA ASN A 50 7.19 7.20 -3.74
C ASN A 50 8.22 7.29 -2.61
N SER A 51 8.88 8.45 -2.50
CA SER A 51 9.70 8.75 -1.34
C SER A 51 8.83 8.94 -0.09
N ILE A 52 9.42 8.74 1.08
CA ILE A 52 8.74 8.94 2.36
C ILE A 52 8.19 10.37 2.48
N GLU A 53 8.95 11.36 2.01
CA GLU A 53 8.54 12.78 2.03
C GLU A 53 7.27 13.01 1.20
N LYS A 54 7.19 12.41 0.01
CA LYS A 54 6.00 12.50 -0.85
C LYS A 54 4.80 11.81 -0.19
N ILE A 55 4.99 10.64 0.43
CA ILE A 55 3.91 9.95 1.15
C ILE A 55 3.40 10.81 2.33
N ILE A 56 4.30 11.47 3.07
CA ILE A 56 3.95 12.38 4.17
C ILE A 56 3.17 13.60 3.65
N GLU A 57 3.55 14.16 2.51
CA GLU A 57 2.82 15.25 1.86
C GLU A 57 1.39 14.82 1.49
N ILE A 58 1.25 13.65 0.88
CA ILE A 58 -0.05 13.06 0.51
C ILE A 58 -0.91 12.86 1.77
N PHE A 59 -0.32 12.35 2.85
CA PHE A 59 -0.98 12.24 4.16
C PHE A 59 -1.52 13.60 4.62
N SER A 60 -0.71 14.66 4.58
CA SER A 60 -1.13 16.00 5.01
C SER A 60 -2.31 16.53 4.18
N LYS A 61 -2.27 16.33 2.86
CA LYS A 61 -3.34 16.76 1.94
C LYS A 61 -4.63 15.97 2.16
N LYS A 62 -4.56 14.63 2.11
CA LYS A 62 -5.74 13.76 2.22
C LYS A 62 -6.36 13.83 3.61
N SER A 63 -5.55 13.95 4.68
CA SER A 63 -6.07 14.00 6.04
C SER A 63 -6.94 15.24 6.25
N LYS A 64 -6.56 16.40 5.70
CA LYS A 64 -7.40 17.61 5.71
C LYS A 64 -8.74 17.39 4.99
N SER A 65 -8.70 16.81 3.78
CA SER A 65 -9.91 16.51 3.01
C SER A 65 -10.84 15.54 3.73
N ASN A 66 -10.27 14.54 4.40
CA ASN A 66 -11.00 13.51 5.15
C ASN A 66 -11.33 13.92 6.59
N LYS A 67 -11.06 15.18 6.98
CA LYS A 67 -11.30 15.72 8.33
C LYS A 67 -10.60 14.92 9.43
N VAL A 68 -9.42 14.40 9.14
CA VAL A 68 -8.52 13.71 10.07
C VAL A 68 -7.41 14.67 10.47
N SER A 69 -7.29 14.96 11.77
CA SER A 69 -6.23 15.82 12.30
C SER A 69 -5.03 14.96 12.72
N ILE A 70 -3.88 15.17 12.08
CA ILE A 70 -2.64 14.43 12.34
C ILE A 70 -1.54 15.37 12.84
N GLU A 71 -0.71 14.87 13.76
CA GLU A 71 0.55 15.50 14.14
C GLU A 71 1.61 15.31 13.04
N ASN A 72 2.78 15.93 13.22
CA ASN A 72 3.92 15.70 12.35
C ASN A 72 4.38 14.24 12.45
N PHE A 73 4.88 13.71 11.33
CA PHE A 73 5.49 12.39 11.31
C PHE A 73 6.82 12.42 12.06
N GLU A 74 7.01 11.45 12.94
CA GLU A 74 8.23 11.24 13.70
C GLU A 74 8.82 9.86 13.39
N LYS A 75 10.16 9.77 13.42
CA LYS A 75 10.84 8.48 13.31
C LYS A 75 10.73 7.68 14.61
N LEU A 76 10.54 6.37 14.49
CA LEU A 76 10.55 5.39 15.57
C LEU A 76 11.27 4.13 15.13
N THR A 77 12.16 3.60 15.97
CA THR A 77 12.75 2.28 15.77
C THR A 77 12.16 1.31 16.79
N TYR A 78 11.63 0.19 16.33
CA TYR A 78 10.99 -0.83 17.18
C TYR A 78 11.25 -2.23 16.60
N GLU A 79 11.67 -3.19 17.44
CA GLU A 79 11.99 -4.56 17.02
C GLU A 79 12.89 -4.63 15.76
N ASN A 80 13.93 -3.80 15.70
CA ASN A 80 14.86 -3.67 14.56
C ASN A 80 14.23 -3.22 13.23
N LYS A 81 12.98 -2.74 13.26
CA LYS A 81 12.32 -2.07 12.14
C LYS A 81 12.25 -0.57 12.39
N ASN A 82 12.19 0.19 11.30
CA ASN A 82 12.05 1.63 11.37
C ASN A 82 10.70 2.05 10.82
N TYR A 83 10.11 3.02 11.49
CA TYR A 83 8.80 3.55 11.17
C TYR A 83 8.86 5.08 11.11
N TYR A 84 8.05 5.66 10.24
CA TYR A 84 7.58 7.03 10.42
C TYR A 84 6.14 6.96 10.91
N TYR A 85 5.82 7.63 12.02
CA TYR A 85 4.47 7.57 12.58
C TYR A 85 3.95 8.97 12.90
N ALA A 86 2.64 9.16 12.76
CA ALA A 86 1.94 10.39 13.10
C ALA A 86 0.76 10.06 14.03
N LYS A 87 0.67 10.78 15.15
CA LYS A 87 -0.49 10.67 16.03
C LYS A 87 -1.69 11.34 15.41
N ILE A 88 -2.87 10.77 15.64
CA ILE A 88 -4.14 11.30 15.16
C ILE A 88 -4.89 11.88 16.36
N HIS A 89 -5.15 13.19 16.33
CA HIS A 89 -5.95 13.86 17.33
C HIS A 89 -7.38 13.32 17.29
N SER A 90 -7.69 12.39 18.18
CA SER A 90 -8.94 11.66 18.21
C SER A 90 -9.26 11.16 19.62
N ARG A 91 -10.53 10.82 19.87
CA ARG A 91 -11.03 10.34 21.18
C ARG A 91 -10.56 8.91 21.55
N GLY A 92 -9.55 8.35 20.88
CA GLY A 92 -9.19 6.94 21.00
C GLY A 92 -7.71 6.61 20.88
N ASN A 93 -6.79 7.59 20.87
CA ASN A 93 -5.35 7.35 20.62
C ASN A 93 -5.13 6.51 19.36
N ALA A 94 -5.26 7.14 18.19
CA ALA A 94 -4.98 6.50 16.92
C ALA A 94 -3.67 7.00 16.31
N VAL A 95 -3.02 6.16 15.51
CA VAL A 95 -1.71 6.44 14.90
C VAL A 95 -1.68 5.92 13.46
N TYR A 96 -1.18 6.74 12.54
CA TYR A 96 -0.68 6.24 11.27
C TYR A 96 0.79 5.87 11.39
N ALA A 97 1.20 4.77 10.76
CA ALA A 97 2.59 4.37 10.68
C ALA A 97 2.95 3.90 9.26
N LEU A 98 4.12 4.31 8.80
CA LEU A 98 4.77 3.87 7.57
C LEU A 98 5.89 2.92 7.94
N ASP A 99 5.78 1.65 7.56
CA ASP A 99 6.90 0.72 7.57
C ASP A 99 7.74 0.96 6.32
N TYR A 100 9.06 0.93 6.47
CA TYR A 100 9.97 1.19 5.35
C TYR A 100 11.22 0.33 5.43
N SER A 101 11.69 -0.07 4.24
CA SER A 101 12.92 -0.82 4.06
C SER A 101 13.76 -0.12 2.99
N GLY A 102 14.99 0.24 3.34
CA GLY A 102 15.83 1.09 2.49
C GLY A 102 15.18 2.46 2.29
N LEU A 103 14.84 2.78 1.03
CA LEU A 103 14.27 4.07 0.62
C LEU A 103 12.74 4.02 0.38
N SER A 104 12.13 2.84 0.40
CA SER A 104 10.74 2.64 -0.01
C SER A 104 9.86 2.25 1.18
N ALA A 105 8.66 2.81 1.22
CA ALA A 105 7.62 2.35 2.12
C ALA A 105 7.13 0.96 1.70
N THR A 106 7.06 0.03 2.64
CA THR A 106 6.61 -1.35 2.41
C THR A 106 5.16 -1.54 2.81
N SER A 107 4.66 -0.73 3.76
CA SER A 107 3.29 -0.81 4.24
C SER A 107 2.85 0.46 4.95
N ILE A 108 1.55 0.74 4.91
CA ILE A 108 0.88 1.79 5.67
C ILE A 108 -0.03 1.13 6.70
N PHE A 109 0.00 1.61 7.92
CA PHE A 109 -0.82 1.12 9.02
C PHE A 109 -1.61 2.24 9.67
N LEU A 110 -2.80 1.91 10.13
CA LEU A 110 -3.61 2.70 11.04
C LEU A 110 -3.92 1.82 12.25
N LYS A 111 -3.39 2.20 13.41
CA LYS A 111 -3.75 1.60 14.69
C LYS A 111 -4.78 2.48 15.39
N VAL A 112 -5.88 1.89 15.83
CA VAL A 112 -6.97 2.58 16.54
C VAL A 112 -7.26 1.84 17.84
N ASN A 113 -7.22 2.57 18.95
CA ASN A 113 -7.60 2.03 20.24
C ASN A 113 -9.01 2.54 20.63
N ASN A 114 -9.64 1.89 21.63
CA ASN A 114 -10.92 2.31 22.21
C ASN A 114 -12.07 2.49 21.20
N VAL A 115 -12.33 1.49 20.36
CA VAL A 115 -13.41 1.52 19.36
C VAL A 115 -14.79 1.39 20.02
N ASN A 116 -15.72 2.28 19.68
CA ASN A 116 -17.10 2.24 20.15
C ASN A 116 -18.07 2.91 19.16
N GLY A 117 -19.38 2.74 19.35
CA GLY A 117 -20.40 3.28 18.45
C GLY A 117 -20.29 4.79 18.17
N ALA A 118 -19.79 5.57 19.14
CA ALA A 118 -19.68 7.02 19.00
C ALA A 118 -18.49 7.47 18.13
N ASN A 119 -17.50 6.61 17.87
CA ASN A 119 -16.31 6.95 17.08
C ASN A 119 -16.22 6.24 15.73
N LEU A 120 -17.20 5.40 15.36
CA LEU A 120 -17.18 4.64 14.10
C LEU A 120 -17.02 5.55 12.86
N GLY A 121 -17.77 6.65 12.76
CA GLY A 121 -17.65 7.57 11.62
C GLY A 121 -16.29 8.27 11.54
N ILE A 122 -15.63 8.49 12.68
CA ILE A 122 -14.27 9.04 12.72
C ILE A 122 -13.26 7.98 12.24
N ILE A 123 -13.41 6.74 12.70
CA ILE A 123 -12.56 5.62 12.31
C ILE A 123 -12.69 5.36 10.81
N GLU A 124 -13.91 5.37 10.26
CA GLU A 124 -14.13 5.24 8.83
C GLU A 124 -13.34 6.29 8.04
N ASN A 125 -13.39 7.56 8.44
CA ASN A 125 -12.62 8.62 7.78
C ASN A 125 -11.10 8.40 7.88
N MET A 126 -10.61 7.83 8.99
CA MET A 126 -9.20 7.46 9.12
C MET A 126 -8.81 6.33 8.15
N VAL A 127 -9.65 5.31 8.03
CA VAL A 127 -9.40 4.18 7.12
C VAL A 127 -9.48 4.64 5.65
N VAL A 128 -10.48 5.44 5.30
CA VAL A 128 -10.61 6.07 3.97
C VAL A 128 -9.36 6.87 3.64
N ASN A 129 -8.83 7.63 4.60
CA ASN A 129 -7.60 8.38 4.41
C ASN A 129 -6.40 7.45 4.14
N LEU A 130 -6.21 6.38 4.92
CA LEU A 130 -5.17 5.38 4.67
C LEU A 130 -5.27 4.80 3.26
N ILE A 131 -6.48 4.44 2.81
CA ILE A 131 -6.72 3.86 1.49
C ILE A 131 -6.35 4.86 0.39
N GLN A 132 -6.78 6.12 0.50
CA GLN A 132 -6.46 7.16 -0.48
C GLN A 132 -5.00 7.61 -0.49
N VAL A 133 -4.27 7.43 0.62
CA VAL A 133 -2.82 7.66 0.65
C VAL A 133 -2.08 6.49 -0.01
N SER A 134 -2.59 5.27 0.14
CA SER A 134 -1.99 4.09 -0.49
C SER A 134 -2.02 4.16 -2.02
N ASP A 135 -3.07 4.78 -2.57
CA ASP A 135 -3.24 5.05 -3.99
C ASP A 135 -3.98 6.37 -4.18
N GLU A 136 -3.26 7.41 -4.64
CA GLU A 136 -3.79 8.77 -4.76
C GLU A 136 -5.01 8.88 -5.69
N ASN A 137 -5.16 7.95 -6.63
CA ASN A 137 -6.24 7.93 -7.61
C ASN A 137 -7.56 7.41 -7.05
N ILE A 138 -7.53 6.73 -5.89
CA ILE A 138 -8.76 6.24 -5.25
C ILE A 138 -9.60 7.43 -4.77
N LYS A 139 -10.85 7.46 -5.22
CA LYS A 139 -11.84 8.47 -4.82
C LYS A 139 -12.48 8.13 -3.47
N ASP A 140 -13.11 9.10 -2.81
CA ASP A 140 -13.74 8.89 -1.49
C ASP A 140 -14.79 7.76 -1.52
N SER A 141 -15.69 7.75 -2.50
CA SER A 141 -16.70 6.69 -2.64
C SER A 141 -16.09 5.31 -2.83
N GLU A 142 -14.99 5.22 -3.58
CA GLU A 142 -14.27 3.98 -3.82
C GLU A 142 -13.54 3.50 -2.56
N ALA A 143 -12.87 4.40 -1.84
CA ALA A 143 -12.24 4.08 -0.56
C ALA A 143 -13.25 3.58 0.48
N ARG A 144 -14.45 4.18 0.56
CA ARG A 144 -15.53 3.71 1.43
C ARG A 144 -16.05 2.33 1.03
N ALA A 145 -16.13 2.05 -0.27
CA ALA A 145 -16.50 0.73 -0.77
C ALA A 145 -15.45 -0.34 -0.40
N ILE A 146 -14.15 -0.01 -0.52
CA ILE A 146 -13.05 -0.89 -0.08
C ILE A 146 -13.15 -1.14 1.43
N TYR A 147 -13.32 -0.10 2.25
CA TYR A 147 -13.51 -0.25 3.70
C TYR A 147 -14.67 -1.18 4.05
N THR A 148 -15.84 -0.96 3.44
CA THR A 148 -17.03 -1.81 3.64
C THR A 148 -16.76 -3.26 3.24
N LYS A 149 -16.02 -3.48 2.16
CA LYS A 149 -15.67 -4.82 1.68
C LYS A 149 -14.69 -5.53 2.63
N ILE A 150 -13.71 -4.83 3.18
CA ILE A 150 -12.81 -5.38 4.23
C ILE A 150 -13.65 -5.83 5.44
N LEU A 151 -14.59 -5.01 5.90
CA LEU A 151 -15.42 -5.34 7.06
C LEU A 151 -16.39 -6.49 6.80
N SER A 152 -17.05 -6.53 5.64
CA SER A 152 -17.97 -7.62 5.29
C SER A 152 -17.28 -8.98 5.11
N ASN A 153 -15.99 -8.98 4.79
CA ASN A 153 -15.16 -10.18 4.75
C ASN A 153 -14.73 -10.66 6.16
N LEU A 154 -14.95 -9.86 7.22
CA LEU A 154 -14.66 -10.25 8.60
C LEU A 154 -15.79 -11.15 9.12
N GLY A 155 -15.54 -12.46 9.20
CA GLY A 155 -16.49 -13.41 9.78
C GLY A 155 -16.74 -13.16 11.28
N GLU A 156 -17.86 -13.64 11.81
CA GLU A 156 -18.30 -13.38 13.20
C GLU A 156 -17.27 -13.71 14.29
N LYS A 157 -16.36 -14.66 14.02
CA LYS A 157 -15.31 -15.12 14.95
C LYS A 157 -13.90 -14.84 14.45
N GLU A 158 -13.78 -14.19 13.30
CA GLU A 158 -12.49 -13.90 12.69
C GLU A 158 -11.90 -12.62 13.29
N LEU A 159 -10.60 -12.66 13.58
CA LEU A 159 -9.86 -11.49 14.06
C LEU A 159 -9.13 -10.77 12.93
N SER A 160 -9.33 -11.18 11.69
CA SER A 160 -8.71 -10.53 10.55
C SER A 160 -9.47 -10.74 9.25
N SER A 161 -9.33 -9.78 8.36
CA SER A 161 -9.87 -9.85 7.00
C SER A 161 -8.92 -9.11 6.05
N LEU A 162 -8.86 -9.58 4.81
CA LEU A 162 -8.06 -9.00 3.75
C LEU A 162 -8.85 -8.88 2.44
N LEU A 163 -8.42 -7.94 1.61
CA LEU A 163 -8.94 -7.66 0.28
C LEU A 163 -7.79 -7.25 -0.62
N THR A 164 -7.43 -8.11 -1.56
CA THR A 164 -6.56 -7.74 -2.69
C THR A 164 -7.39 -6.92 -3.69
N TYR A 165 -6.96 -5.69 -3.97
CA TYR A 165 -7.65 -4.77 -4.86
C TYR A 165 -7.03 -4.72 -6.25
N THR A 166 -7.75 -4.16 -7.22
CA THR A 166 -7.37 -4.13 -8.65
C THR A 166 -6.07 -3.35 -8.91
N ASN A 167 -5.68 -2.45 -8.00
CA ASN A 167 -4.42 -1.71 -8.08
C ASN A 167 -3.19 -2.53 -7.67
N GLY A 168 -3.38 -3.73 -7.09
CA GLY A 168 -2.33 -4.60 -6.58
C GLY A 168 -2.07 -4.46 -5.07
N ILE A 169 -2.77 -3.54 -4.39
CA ILE A 169 -2.65 -3.35 -2.95
C ILE A 169 -3.58 -4.32 -2.22
N ILE A 170 -3.04 -4.93 -1.17
CA ILE A 170 -3.77 -5.71 -0.17
C ILE A 170 -4.16 -4.77 0.95
N TYR A 171 -5.46 -4.58 1.11
CA TYR A 171 -6.03 -3.90 2.26
C TYR A 171 -6.50 -4.92 3.29
N GLY A 172 -6.44 -4.58 4.57
CA GLY A 172 -7.00 -5.46 5.58
C GLY A 172 -7.18 -4.83 6.94
N ILE A 173 -7.81 -5.60 7.80
CA ILE A 173 -8.02 -5.31 9.22
C ILE A 173 -7.52 -6.50 10.05
N ARG A 174 -6.92 -6.20 11.19
CA ARG A 174 -6.66 -7.16 12.27
C ARG A 174 -7.19 -6.60 13.58
N ILE A 175 -7.67 -7.49 14.44
CA ILE A 175 -8.11 -7.22 15.80
C ILE A 175 -7.10 -7.87 16.72
N ASP A 176 -6.46 -7.10 17.58
CA ASP A 176 -5.61 -7.67 18.61
C ASP A 176 -6.50 -8.41 19.64
N PRO A 177 -6.33 -9.73 19.85
CA PRO A 177 -7.18 -10.49 20.75
C PRO A 177 -7.00 -10.11 22.23
N ALA A 178 -5.85 -9.55 22.61
CA ALA A 178 -5.55 -9.19 24.00
C ALA A 178 -6.05 -7.79 24.34
N THR A 179 -5.95 -6.84 23.40
CA THR A 179 -6.28 -5.42 23.65
C THR A 179 -7.57 -4.97 22.98
N GLY A 180 -8.06 -5.70 21.98
CA GLY A 180 -9.20 -5.29 21.15
C GLY A 180 -8.87 -4.14 20.19
N GLU A 181 -7.59 -3.78 20.04
CA GLU A 181 -7.16 -2.71 19.13
C GLU A 181 -7.38 -3.11 17.67
N LEU A 182 -7.84 -2.16 16.85
CA LEU A 182 -7.99 -2.36 15.41
C LEU A 182 -6.74 -1.89 14.67
N ILE A 183 -6.26 -2.72 13.76
CA ILE A 183 -5.10 -2.44 12.92
C ILE A 183 -5.53 -2.58 11.46
N PHE A 184 -5.74 -1.45 10.80
CA PHE A 184 -5.95 -1.39 9.36
C PHE A 184 -4.62 -1.25 8.63
N PHE A 185 -4.50 -1.84 7.45
CA PHE A 185 -3.26 -1.79 6.68
C PHE A 185 -3.47 -1.77 5.17
N ALA A 186 -2.46 -1.26 4.47
CA ALA A 186 -2.28 -1.34 3.02
C ALA A 186 -0.84 -1.78 2.71
N ARG A 187 -0.67 -2.78 1.84
CA ARG A 187 0.64 -3.35 1.44
C ARG A 187 0.61 -3.99 0.05
N GLU A 188 1.76 -4.16 -0.60
CA GLU A 188 1.84 -4.79 -1.94
C GLU A 188 2.29 -6.26 -1.95
N SER A 189 2.77 -6.81 -0.82
CA SER A 189 3.23 -8.21 -0.76
C SER A 189 2.42 -9.04 0.23
N GLU A 190 2.13 -10.29 -0.15
CA GLU A 190 1.38 -11.27 0.64
C GLU A 190 2.18 -11.83 1.83
N ASP A 191 3.51 -11.68 1.88
CA ASP A 191 4.36 -12.32 2.91
C ASP A 191 3.80 -12.10 4.33
N GLU A 192 3.10 -13.12 4.85
CA GLU A 192 2.30 -13.03 6.07
C GLU A 192 3.18 -12.80 7.32
N LYS A 193 4.45 -13.19 7.23
CA LYS A 193 5.46 -13.06 8.28
C LYS A 193 5.85 -11.61 8.59
N ALA A 194 5.49 -10.64 7.75
CA ALA A 194 5.80 -9.22 7.97
C ALA A 194 4.81 -8.52 8.92
N VAL A 195 3.61 -9.07 9.13
CA VAL A 195 2.50 -8.40 9.86
C VAL A 195 2.55 -8.63 11.37
N THR A 196 3.38 -9.55 11.88
CA THR A 196 3.40 -9.92 13.30
C THR A 196 4.05 -8.87 14.21
N SER A 197 4.74 -7.85 13.68
CA SER A 197 5.52 -6.90 14.49
C SER A 197 4.77 -5.63 14.91
N ILE A 198 3.65 -5.29 14.28
CA ILE A 198 2.86 -4.08 14.61
C ILE A 198 1.82 -4.25 15.71
N PRO A 199 1.20 -5.43 15.94
CA PRO A 199 0.30 -5.64 17.08
C PRO A 199 0.88 -5.15 18.42
N LYS A 200 2.20 -5.26 18.59
CA LYS A 200 2.89 -4.90 19.85
C LYS A 200 3.35 -3.44 19.94
N LEU A 201 3.19 -2.61 18.90
CA LEU A 201 3.62 -1.21 18.98
C LEU A 201 2.69 -0.40 19.90
N ASN A 202 3.22 -0.02 21.05
CA ASN A 202 2.63 0.98 21.95
C ASN A 202 3.23 2.35 21.63
N PHE A 203 2.65 3.06 20.66
CA PHE A 203 3.05 4.42 20.28
C PHE A 203 2.70 5.49 21.34
N ILE A 204 2.01 5.10 22.43
CA ILE A 204 1.38 6.05 23.35
C ILE A 204 2.40 6.79 24.22
N ASP A 205 3.55 6.21 24.58
CA ASP A 205 4.50 6.90 25.47
C ASP A 205 5.97 6.59 25.13
N LYS A 206 6.61 7.46 24.33
CA LYS A 206 8.09 7.48 24.20
C LYS A 206 8.79 7.54 25.57
N LYS A 207 8.18 8.23 26.55
CA LYS A 207 8.70 8.38 27.93
C LYS A 207 8.72 7.06 28.72
N LYS A 208 7.75 6.16 28.49
CA LYS A 208 7.62 4.91 29.25
C LYS A 208 8.56 3.82 28.76
N ILE A 209 8.90 3.85 27.46
CA ILE A 209 9.86 2.91 26.86
C ILE A 209 11.29 3.21 27.33
N SER A 210 11.66 4.49 27.43
CA SER A 210 12.96 4.88 27.99
C SER A 210 13.10 4.50 29.47
N GLU A 211 12.05 4.69 30.28
CA GLU A 211 12.06 4.34 31.71
C GLU A 211 12.18 2.83 31.94
N LYS A 212 11.48 1.99 31.15
CA LYS A 212 11.63 0.52 31.23
C LYS A 212 12.99 0.00 30.75
N ALA A 213 13.64 0.70 29.83
CA ALA A 213 15.00 0.35 29.40
C ALA A 213 16.03 0.74 30.46
N LEU A 214 15.82 1.86 31.16
CA LEU A 214 16.65 2.31 32.27
C LEU A 214 16.53 1.43 33.52
N THR A 215 15.33 0.94 33.86
CA THR A 215 15.16 0.04 35.02
C THR A 215 15.83 -1.32 34.83
N LYS A 216 15.82 -1.88 33.60
CA LYS A 216 16.52 -3.13 33.30
C LYS A 216 18.05 -3.04 33.36
N LEU A 217 18.63 -1.86 33.20
CA LEU A 217 20.07 -1.62 33.36
C LEU A 217 20.48 -1.37 34.82
N GLY A 218 19.52 -1.11 35.72
CA GLY A 218 19.76 -0.92 37.15
C GLY A 218 19.68 -2.19 37.98
N GLU A 219 19.13 -3.28 37.43
CA GLU A 219 19.00 -4.59 38.10
C GLU A 219 20.17 -5.55 37.82
N SER A 220 21.18 -5.10 37.06
CA SER A 220 22.39 -5.89 36.75
C SER A 220 23.68 -5.30 37.37
N ASN A 221 23.63 -4.91 38.64
CA ASN A 221 24.83 -4.59 39.44
C ASN A 221 24.81 -5.38 40.75
#